data_AF-A0A3S1KD50-F1
#
_entry.id   AF-A0A3S1KD50-F1
#
_cell.length_a   1.000
_cell.length_b   1.000
_cell.length_c   1.000
_cell.angle_alpha   90.00
_cell.angle_beta   90.00
_cell.angle_gamma   90.00
#
_symmetry.space_group_name_H-M   'P 1'
#
loop_
_entity.id
_entity.type
_entity.pdbx_description
1 polymer ?
#
loop_
_entity_poly.entity_id
_entity_poly.type
_entity_poly.pdbx_seq_one_letter_code
_entity_poly.pdbx_strand_id
1 'polypeptide(L)'
;GYLGIEEKLARSPEASGNAYRSQSTLPKTMEEALDRFAACEPVRALLGEDFSQTYLRVKSVELDLFQTVVTAWERDHLLLKV
;
A
#
# COMPACT_ATOMS: atom_id res chain seq x y z
N GLY A 1 2.56 -16.61 6.23
CA GLY A 1 1.24 -16.61 6.90
C GLY A 1 0.49 -17.88 6.55
N TYR A 2 -0.83 -17.94 6.78
CA TYR A 2 -1.67 -19.11 6.48
C TYR A 2 -1.50 -19.62 5.05
N LEU A 3 -1.63 -18.74 4.04
CA LEU A 3 -1.42 -19.08 2.63
C LEU A 3 -0.06 -19.75 2.36
N GLY A 4 1.01 -19.26 2.98
CA GLY A 4 2.34 -19.86 2.82
C GLY A 4 2.48 -21.24 3.45
N ILE A 5 1.69 -21.58 4.48
CA ILE A 5 1.64 -22.92 5.07
C ILE A 5 0.86 -23.86 4.14
N GLU A 6 -0.31 -23.42 3.67
CA GLU A 6 -1.17 -24.18 2.74
C GLU A 6 -0.45 -24.49 1.42
N GLU A 7 0.18 -23.47 0.83
CA GLU A 7 0.94 -23.58 -0.43
C GLU A 7 2.35 -24.14 -0.23
N LYS A 8 2.76 -24.40 1.01
CA LYS A 8 4.10 -24.91 1.37
C LYS A 8 5.24 -24.07 0.79
N LEU A 9 5.09 -22.74 0.83
CA LEU A 9 6.08 -21.82 0.27
C LEU A 9 7.38 -21.90 1.07
N ALA A 10 8.50 -21.97 0.33
CA ALA A 10 9.82 -21.91 0.94
C ALA A 10 10.05 -20.51 1.55
N ARG A 11 10.57 -20.48 2.78
CA ARG A 11 11.00 -19.23 3.40
C ARG A 11 12.16 -18.61 2.62
N SER A 12 12.15 -17.28 2.50
CA SER A 12 13.33 -16.56 2.05
C SER A 12 14.49 -16.72 3.03
N PRO A 13 15.75 -16.51 2.58
CA PRO A 13 16.89 -16.41 3.49
C PRO A 13 16.69 -15.33 4.55
N GLU A 14 17.35 -15.49 5.69
CA GLU A 14 17.36 -14.47 6.73
C GLU A 14 17.99 -13.17 6.21
N ALA A 15 17.36 -12.04 6.51
CA ALA A 15 17.93 -10.73 6.19
C ALA A 15 19.06 -10.42 7.18
N SER A 16 20.27 -10.19 6.67
CA SER A 16 21.43 -9.82 7.48
C SER A 16 21.86 -8.36 7.24
N GLY A 17 22.32 -7.67 8.29
CA GLY A 17 22.86 -6.32 8.19
C GLY A 17 21.84 -5.20 8.46
N ASN A 18 22.10 -3.99 7.93
CA ASN A 18 21.27 -2.82 8.17
C ASN A 18 20.21 -2.64 7.08
N ALA A 19 18.93 -2.81 7.43
CA ALA A 19 17.79 -2.72 6.51
C ALA A 19 17.65 -1.36 5.80
N TYR A 20 18.15 -0.25 6.36
CA TYR A 20 18.14 1.06 5.69
C TYR A 20 19.08 1.14 4.47
N ARG A 21 20.03 0.20 4.36
CA ARG A 21 20.92 0.08 3.20
C ARG A 21 20.36 -0.87 2.14
N SER A 22 19.27 -1.57 2.44
CA SER A 22 18.59 -2.48 1.52
C SER A 22 17.58 -1.73 0.67
N GLN A 23 17.24 -2.28 -0.50
CA GLN A 23 16.19 -1.74 -1.34
C GLN A 23 14.83 -1.91 -0.67
N SER A 24 14.10 -0.82 -0.46
CA SER A 24 12.72 -0.88 0.03
C SER A 24 11.82 -1.47 -1.05
N THR A 25 11.07 -2.51 -0.69
CA THR A 25 10.15 -3.22 -1.58
C THR A 25 8.68 -2.86 -1.31
N LEU A 26 8.39 -2.22 -0.19
CA LEU A 26 7.02 -1.85 0.20
C LEU A 26 6.52 -0.66 -0.63
N PRO A 27 5.20 -0.58 -0.88
CA PRO A 27 4.61 0.59 -1.52
C PRO A 27 4.86 1.84 -0.66
N LYS A 28 5.18 2.95 -1.33
CA LYS A 28 5.46 4.23 -0.66
C LYS A 28 4.23 5.11 -0.55
N THR A 29 3.24 4.89 -1.41
CA THR A 29 1.98 5.63 -1.45
C THR A 29 0.80 4.70 -1.22
N MET A 30 -0.32 5.29 -0.82
CA MET A 30 -1.58 4.56 -0.68
C MET A 30 -2.10 4.05 -2.03
N GLU A 31 -1.87 4.81 -3.11
CA GLU A 31 -2.18 4.39 -4.48
C GLU A 31 -1.48 3.08 -4.84
N GLU A 32 -0.14 3.03 -4.69
CA GLU A 32 0.65 1.82 -4.95
C GLU A 32 0.21 0.63 -4.06
N ALA A 33 -0.19 0.91 -2.82
CA ALA A 33 -0.66 -0.12 -1.90
C ALA A 33 -2.02 -0.69 -2.33
N LEU A 34 -2.95 0.16 -2.77
CA LEU A 34 -4.26 -0.25 -3.27
C LEU A 34 -4.13 -1.05 -4.57
N ASP A 35 -3.26 -0.63 -5.49
CA ASP A 35 -2.98 -1.36 -6.73
C ASP A 35 -2.45 -2.78 -6.44
N ARG A 36 -1.47 -2.88 -5.54
CA ARG A 36 -0.90 -4.19 -5.15
C ARG A 36 -1.92 -5.07 -4.44
N PHE A 37 -2.77 -4.49 -3.59
CA PHE A 37 -3.84 -5.23 -2.93
C PHE A 37 -4.89 -5.73 -3.93
N ALA A 38 -5.30 -4.87 -4.88
CA ALA A 38 -6.22 -5.24 -5.95
C ALA A 38 -5.65 -6.35 -6.83
N ALA A 39 -4.35 -6.34 -7.13
CA ALA A 39 -3.69 -7.38 -7.91
C ALA A 39 -3.45 -8.70 -7.14
N CYS A 40 -3.60 -8.72 -5.82
CA CYS A 40 -3.29 -9.90 -5.00
C CYS A 40 -4.51 -10.81 -4.82
N GLU A 41 -4.80 -11.62 -5.84
CA GLU A 41 -5.93 -12.56 -5.83
C GLU A 41 -5.96 -13.50 -4.61
N PRO A 42 -4.85 -14.13 -4.16
CA PRO A 42 -4.89 -15.08 -3.04
C PRO A 42 -5.35 -14.42 -1.74
N VAL A 43 -4.95 -13.18 -1.51
CA VAL A 43 -5.36 -12.42 -0.32
C VAL A 43 -6.81 -11.99 -0.42
N ARG A 44 -7.25 -11.53 -1.60
CA ARG A 44 -8.66 -11.15 -1.83
C ARG A 44 -9.59 -12.35 -1.68
N ALA A 45 -9.22 -13.50 -2.22
CA ALA A 45 -9.97 -14.74 -2.07
C ALA A 45 -10.09 -15.17 -0.59
N LEU A 46 -9.00 -15.02 0.19
CA LEU A 46 -8.99 -15.35 1.61
C LEU A 46 -9.88 -14.41 2.45
N LEU A 47 -9.89 -13.12 2.12
CA LEU A 47 -10.67 -12.11 2.83
C LEU A 47 -12.13 -12.04 2.38
N GLY A 48 -12.43 -12.56 1.19
CA GLY A 48 -13.73 -12.49 0.54
C GLY A 48 -13.83 -11.30 -0.41
N GLU A 49 -14.38 -11.56 -1.59
CA GLU A 49 -14.44 -10.58 -2.68
C GLU A 49 -15.28 -9.34 -2.31
N ASP A 50 -16.43 -9.53 -1.66
CA ASP A 50 -17.30 -8.42 -1.23
C ASP A 50 -16.58 -7.47 -0.25
N PHE A 51 -15.82 -8.04 0.70
CA PHE A 51 -15.03 -7.25 1.63
C PHE A 51 -13.92 -6.51 0.90
N SER A 52 -13.14 -7.21 0.07
CA SER A 52 -12.02 -6.62 -0.66
C SER A 52 -12.46 -5.48 -1.57
N GLN A 53 -13.56 -5.65 -2.29
CA GLN A 53 -14.12 -4.60 -3.17
C GLN A 53 -14.62 -3.40 -2.37
N THR A 54 -15.34 -3.63 -1.28
CA THR A 54 -15.82 -2.55 -0.41
C THR A 54 -14.65 -1.77 0.19
N TYR A 55 -13.63 -2.48 0.69
CA TYR A 55 -12.44 -1.88 1.26
C TYR A 55 -11.68 -1.04 0.22
N LEU A 56 -11.40 -1.60 -0.97
CA LEU A 56 -10.77 -0.88 -2.07
C LEU A 56 -11.54 0.40 -2.40
N ARG A 57 -12.87 0.32 -2.53
CA ARG A 57 -13.70 1.48 -2.87
C ARG A 57 -13.62 2.58 -1.82
N VAL A 58 -13.76 2.23 -0.54
CA VAL A 58 -13.68 3.19 0.57
C VAL A 58 -12.31 3.88 0.55
N LYS A 59 -11.24 3.09 0.40
CA LYS A 59 -9.88 3.61 0.41
C LYS A 59 -9.54 4.46 -0.82
N SER A 60 -10.09 4.14 -1.99
CA SER A 60 -9.96 5.01 -3.16
C SER A 60 -10.61 6.36 -2.93
N VAL A 61 -11.83 6.40 -2.36
CA VAL A 61 -12.50 7.68 -2.06
C VAL A 61 -11.72 8.49 -1.00
N GLU A 62 -11.19 7.84 0.04
CA GLU A 62 -10.33 8.51 1.02
C GLU A 62 -9.08 9.12 0.37
N LEU A 63 -8.46 8.40 -0.57
CA LEU A 63 -7.29 8.86 -1.31
C LEU A 63 -7.61 10.05 -2.23
N ASP A 64 -8.71 9.96 -2.99
CA ASP A 64 -9.17 11.05 -3.86
C ASP A 64 -9.39 12.32 -3.04
N LEU A 65 -10.06 12.20 -1.89
CA LEU A 65 -10.27 13.33 -0.98
C LEU A 65 -8.94 13.90 -0.46
N PHE A 66 -8.00 13.06 -0.06
CA PHE A 66 -6.68 13.50 0.39
C PHE A 66 -5.94 14.30 -0.70
N GLN A 67 -5.97 13.83 -1.94
CA GLN A 67 -5.28 14.47 -3.07
C GLN A 67 -5.90 15.83 -3.48
N THR A 68 -7.17 16.07 -3.14
CA THR A 68 -7.83 17.35 -3.44
C THR A 68 -7.47 18.48 -2.47
N VAL A 69 -6.87 18.16 -1.31
CA VAL A 69 -6.60 19.13 -0.25
C VAL A 69 -5.21 19.73 -0.43
N VAL A 70 -5.15 21.07 -0.54
CA VAL A 70 -3.87 21.81 -0.47
C VAL A 70 -3.39 21.86 0.97
N THR A 71 -2.25 21.25 1.22
CA THR A 71 -1.63 21.17 2.55
C THR A 71 -1.01 22.51 2.95
N ALA A 72 -0.83 22.73 4.26
CA ALA A 72 -0.14 23.91 4.77
C ALA A 72 1.31 24.00 4.26
N TRP A 73 1.98 22.84 4.15
CA TRP A 73 3.34 22.78 3.57
C TRP A 73 3.35 23.24 2.12
N GLU A 74 2.44 22.72 1.28
CA GLU A 74 2.33 23.12 -0.13
C GLU A 74 2.04 24.62 -0.25
N ARG A 75 1.14 25.14 0.60
CA ARG A 75 0.86 26.58 0.65
C ARG A 75 2.13 27.38 0.93
N ASP A 76 2.91 26.99 1.93
CA ASP A 76 4.12 27.71 2.34
C ASP A 76 5.27 27.64 1.32
N HIS A 77 5.31 26.58 0.51
CA HIS A 77 6.43 26.29 -0.40
C HIS A 77 6.11 26.48 -1.88
N LEU A 78 4.83 26.49 -2.27
CA LEU A 78 4.39 26.62 -3.67
C LEU A 78 3.72 27.97 -3.97
N LEU A 79 3.16 28.66 -2.97
CA LEU A 79 2.77 30.05 -3.17
C LEU A 79 4.01 30.94 -3.10
N LEU A 80 4.27 31.65 -4.20
CA LEU A 80 5.23 32.75 -4.23
C LEU A 80 4.83 33.74 -3.12
N LYS A 81 5.66 33.81 -2.08
CA LYS A 81 5.64 34.92 -1.12
C LYS A 81 6.06 36.17 -1.90
N VAL A 82 5.07 36.92 -2.40
CA VAL A 82 5.26 38.32 -2.82
C VAL A 82 5.35 39.18 -1.58
#